data_AF-A0A4U0Q1F6-F1
#
_entry.id   AF-A0A4U0Q1F6-F1
#
_cell.length_a   1.000
_cell.length_b   1.000
_cell.length_c   1.000
_cell.angle_alpha   90.00
_cell.angle_beta   90.00
_cell.angle_gamma   90.00
#
_symmetry.space_group_name_H-M   'P 1'
#
loop_
_entity.id
_entity.type
_entity.pdbx_description
1 polymer ?
#
loop_
_entity_poly.entity_id
_entity_poly.type
_entity_poly.pdbx_seq_one_letter_code
_entity_poly.pdbx_strand_id
1 'polypeptide(L)'
;MDILVEQGYAALGEQRICMRAGVSRGALRHHYPQGRYDLLPNVVESLLDDEATRMASLGPLSAKERLYLMLYGLMAMPHRQVSVAILEIWMAARGDAKLARCTKSIFDDVLTRLFGHAPGQPADAEELALRCLLHGATLHRFSSDYNSETLQQSVRWMLDRLDPPPKVDELLAAWLESAVKAEPALA
;
A
#
# COMPACT_ATOMS: atom_id res chain seq x y z
N MET A 1 -11.10 4.70 2.27
CA MET A 1 -10.27 3.52 2.55
C MET A 1 -11.11 2.36 3.03
N ASP A 2 -11.85 2.53 4.12
CA ASP A 2 -12.57 1.46 4.81
C ASP A 2 -13.47 0.60 3.91
N ILE A 3 -14.25 1.22 3.02
CA ILE A 3 -15.10 0.47 2.06
C ILE A 3 -14.27 -0.42 1.14
N LEU A 4 -13.14 0.06 0.61
CA LEU A 4 -12.27 -0.72 -0.27
C LEU A 4 -11.67 -1.92 0.46
N VAL A 5 -11.26 -1.70 1.71
CA VAL A 5 -10.58 -2.69 2.54
C VAL A 5 -11.54 -3.77 3.03
N GLU A 6 -12.72 -3.38 3.50
CA GLU A 6 -13.70 -4.27 4.13
C GLU A 6 -14.63 -4.95 3.12
N GLN A 7 -14.96 -4.27 2.02
CA GLN A 7 -16.04 -4.65 1.11
C GLN A 7 -15.60 -4.72 -0.36
N GLY A 8 -14.36 -4.33 -0.66
CA GLY A 8 -13.81 -4.32 -2.01
C GLY A 8 -14.34 -3.21 -2.90
N TYR A 9 -13.74 -3.10 -4.09
CA TYR A 9 -14.09 -2.13 -5.12
C TYR A 9 -15.52 -2.32 -5.64
N ALA A 10 -16.01 -3.57 -5.70
CA ALA A 10 -17.36 -3.86 -6.20
C ALA A 10 -18.46 -3.20 -5.34
N ALA A 11 -18.24 -3.05 -4.03
CA ALA A 11 -19.16 -2.38 -3.12
C ALA A 11 -19.00 -0.84 -3.12
N LEU A 12 -17.99 -0.32 -3.80
CA LEU A 12 -17.68 1.11 -3.83
C LEU A 12 -18.63 1.86 -4.78
N GLY A 13 -19.64 2.49 -4.19
CA GLY A 13 -20.55 3.42 -4.86
C GLY A 13 -20.57 4.79 -4.17
N GLU A 14 -20.91 5.84 -4.92
CA GLU A 14 -20.95 7.21 -4.39
C GLU A 14 -21.91 7.38 -3.21
N GLN A 15 -23.04 6.70 -3.24
CA GLN A 15 -23.95 6.67 -2.09
C GLN A 15 -23.28 6.07 -0.86
N ARG A 16 -22.55 4.94 -1.02
CA ARG A 16 -21.83 4.30 0.09
C ARG A 16 -20.70 5.20 0.60
N ILE A 17 -19.96 5.85 -0.30
CA ILE A 17 -18.93 6.83 0.04
C ILE A 17 -19.53 7.98 0.86
N CYS A 18 -20.62 8.59 0.37
CA CYS A 18 -21.31 9.68 1.05
C CYS A 18 -21.82 9.27 2.44
N MET A 19 -22.47 8.11 2.54
CA MET A 19 -22.94 7.57 3.82
C MET A 19 -21.79 7.32 4.80
N ARG A 20 -20.69 6.72 4.34
CA ARG A 20 -19.54 6.40 5.20
C ARG A 20 -18.76 7.63 5.64
N ALA A 21 -18.71 8.66 4.79
CA ALA A 21 -18.01 9.92 5.06
C ALA A 21 -18.90 11.00 5.70
N GLY A 22 -20.20 10.78 5.86
CA GLY A 22 -21.13 11.77 6.43
C GLY A 22 -21.35 13.01 5.56
N VAL A 23 -21.14 12.91 4.24
CA VAL A 23 -21.26 14.05 3.30
C VAL A 23 -22.42 13.85 2.32
N SER A 24 -22.90 14.94 1.73
CA SER A 24 -23.91 14.86 0.67
C SER A 24 -23.29 14.46 -0.67
N ARG A 25 -24.10 13.90 -1.57
CA ARG A 25 -23.69 13.63 -2.96
C ARG A 25 -23.30 14.91 -3.70
N GLY A 26 -23.95 16.04 -3.38
CA GLY A 26 -23.62 17.35 -3.94
C GLY A 26 -22.22 17.81 -3.53
N ALA A 27 -21.86 17.64 -2.25
CA ALA A 27 -20.52 17.94 -1.76
C ALA A 27 -19.46 17.04 -2.41
N LEU A 28 -19.72 15.73 -2.50
CA LEU A 28 -18.82 14.81 -3.19
C LEU A 28 -18.58 15.24 -4.64
N ARG A 29 -19.65 15.54 -5.39
CA ARG A 29 -19.54 15.93 -6.80
C ARG A 29 -18.99 17.34 -7.02
N HIS A 30 -19.06 18.20 -6.02
CA HIS A 30 -18.40 19.52 -6.06
C HIS A 30 -16.87 19.35 -6.05
N HIS A 31 -16.34 18.50 -5.18
CA HIS A 31 -14.90 18.22 -5.11
C HIS A 31 -14.43 17.23 -6.18
N TYR A 32 -15.26 16.26 -6.54
CA TYR A 32 -14.97 15.20 -7.49
C TYR A 32 -16.06 15.14 -8.57
N PRO A 33 -16.02 16.06 -9.57
CA PRO A 33 -17.01 16.11 -10.64
C PRO A 33 -17.23 14.78 -11.36
N GLN A 34 -16.18 13.96 -11.52
CA GLN A 34 -16.24 12.62 -12.14
C GLN A 34 -16.56 11.50 -11.14
N GLY A 35 -16.88 11.85 -9.89
CA GLY A 35 -17.29 10.93 -8.83
C GLY A 35 -16.14 10.04 -8.40
N ARG A 36 -16.32 8.72 -8.53
CA ARG A 36 -15.25 7.78 -8.16
C ARG A 36 -14.02 7.87 -9.07
N TYR A 37 -14.16 8.37 -10.30
CA TYR A 37 -13.10 8.30 -11.32
C TYR A 37 -12.04 9.40 -11.20
N ASP A 38 -12.33 10.48 -10.47
CA ASP A 38 -11.37 11.48 -10.02
C ASP A 38 -11.11 11.36 -8.50
N LEU A 39 -12.04 10.84 -7.71
CA LEU A 39 -11.75 10.50 -6.30
C LEU A 39 -10.66 9.43 -6.15
N LEU A 40 -10.80 8.27 -6.82
CA LEU A 40 -9.90 7.13 -6.59
C LEU A 40 -8.45 7.41 -7.00
N PRO A 41 -8.15 8.07 -8.14
CA PRO A 41 -6.78 8.49 -8.44
C PRO A 41 -6.19 9.37 -7.33
N ASN A 42 -6.94 10.37 -6.84
CA ASN A 42 -6.48 11.23 -5.74
C ASN A 42 -6.24 10.44 -4.45
N VAL A 43 -7.08 9.44 -4.15
CA VAL A 43 -6.87 8.55 -3.01
C VAL A 43 -5.58 7.75 -3.18
N VAL A 44 -5.36 7.08 -4.32
CA VAL A 44 -4.12 6.30 -4.54
C VAL A 44 -2.90 7.21 -4.48
N GLU A 45 -2.96 8.37 -5.14
CA GLU A 45 -1.87 9.36 -5.13
C GLU A 45 -1.49 9.76 -3.71
N SER A 46 -2.46 10.13 -2.88
CA SER A 46 -2.23 10.51 -1.48
C SER A 46 -1.62 9.37 -0.67
N LEU A 47 -2.09 8.13 -0.85
CA LEU A 47 -1.54 6.99 -0.11
C LEU A 47 -0.09 6.69 -0.54
N LEU A 48 0.21 6.81 -1.82
CA LEU A 48 1.57 6.63 -2.34
C LEU A 48 2.49 7.76 -1.87
N ASP A 49 2.01 9.00 -1.79
CA ASP A 49 2.75 10.15 -1.26
C ASP A 49 3.10 9.96 0.21
N ASP A 50 2.14 9.50 1.01
CA ASP A 50 2.35 9.25 2.43
C ASP A 50 3.45 8.19 2.65
N GLU A 51 3.38 7.07 1.93
CA GLU A 51 4.41 6.02 2.02
C GLU A 51 5.77 6.50 1.49
N ALA A 52 5.79 7.20 0.35
CA ALA A 52 7.02 7.70 -0.25
C ALA A 52 7.71 8.74 0.66
N THR A 53 6.93 9.64 1.25
CA THR A 53 7.40 10.65 2.21
C THR A 53 7.97 10.00 3.45
N ARG A 54 7.27 8.98 3.98
CA ARG A 54 7.75 8.21 5.13
C ARG A 54 9.08 7.52 4.82
N MET A 55 9.24 6.91 3.64
CA MET A 55 10.52 6.30 3.24
C MET A 55 11.61 7.35 3.06
N ALA A 56 11.30 8.47 2.42
CA ALA A 56 12.26 9.55 2.19
C ALA A 56 12.77 10.18 3.50
N SER A 57 11.98 10.15 4.57
CA SER A 57 12.40 10.63 5.91
C SER A 57 13.57 9.84 6.52
N LEU A 58 13.82 8.61 6.04
CA LEU A 58 14.94 7.78 6.46
C LEU A 58 16.23 8.05 5.65
N GLY A 59 16.16 8.96 4.67
CA GLY A 59 17.26 9.25 3.75
C GLY A 59 17.24 8.38 2.48
N PRO A 60 18.33 8.38 1.70
CA PRO A 60 18.44 7.55 0.51
C PRO A 60 18.42 6.05 0.86
N LEU A 61 17.49 5.31 0.27
CA LEU A 61 17.30 3.88 0.47
C LEU A 61 17.41 3.13 -0.86
N SER A 62 18.13 2.01 -0.86
CA SER A 62 18.10 1.02 -1.93
C SER A 62 16.72 0.35 -2.05
N ALA A 63 16.46 -0.28 -3.20
CA ALA A 63 15.22 -1.02 -3.43
C ALA A 63 15.04 -2.17 -2.42
N LYS A 64 16.13 -2.90 -2.12
CA LYS A 64 16.13 -3.95 -1.10
C LYS A 64 15.79 -3.43 0.29
N GLU A 65 16.38 -2.31 0.73
CA GLU A 65 16.04 -1.69 2.02
C GLU A 65 14.56 -1.31 2.09
N ARG A 66 14.01 -0.69 1.03
CA ARG A 66 12.57 -0.34 0.96
C ARG A 66 11.68 -1.57 1.12
N LEU A 67 12.00 -2.65 0.42
CA LEU A 67 11.23 -3.90 0.49
C LEU A 67 11.26 -4.55 1.88
N TYR A 68 12.43 -4.59 2.53
CA TYR A 68 12.55 -5.07 3.91
C TYR A 68 11.71 -4.21 4.86
N LEU A 69 11.81 -2.88 4.77
CA LEU A 69 11.02 -1.96 5.60
C LEU A 69 9.51 -2.12 5.41
N MET A 70 9.05 -2.35 4.18
CA MET A 70 7.63 -2.60 3.89
C MET A 70 7.15 -3.94 4.46
N LEU A 71 7.95 -5.02 4.33
CA LEU A 71 7.61 -6.34 4.86
C LEU A 71 7.53 -6.33 6.40
N TYR A 72 8.52 -5.76 7.06
CA TYR A 72 8.49 -5.60 8.51
C TYR A 72 7.42 -4.60 8.97
N GLY A 73 7.16 -3.55 8.19
CA GLY A 73 6.06 -2.60 8.44
C GLY A 73 4.69 -3.28 8.42
N LEU A 74 4.46 -4.17 7.45
CA LEU A 74 3.24 -4.98 7.37
C LEU A 74 3.06 -5.85 8.62
N MET A 75 4.16 -6.43 9.13
CA MET A 75 4.17 -7.25 10.33
C MET A 75 3.92 -6.45 11.62
N ALA A 76 4.50 -5.25 11.71
CA ALA A 76 4.41 -4.43 12.91
C ALA A 76 3.10 -3.63 13.03
N MET A 77 2.43 -3.35 11.90
CA MET A 77 1.20 -2.57 11.83
C MET A 77 0.10 -3.34 11.08
N PRO A 78 -0.38 -4.47 11.60
CA PRO A 78 -1.38 -5.31 10.90
C PRO A 78 -2.71 -4.58 10.62
N HIS A 79 -3.00 -3.54 11.39
CA HIS A 79 -4.18 -2.68 11.20
C HIS A 79 -4.02 -1.63 10.10
N ARG A 80 -2.79 -1.35 9.64
CA ARG A 80 -2.55 -0.41 8.54
C ARG A 80 -2.82 -1.10 7.22
N GLN A 81 -3.94 -0.74 6.57
CA GLN A 81 -4.45 -1.45 5.37
C GLN A 81 -4.26 -0.63 4.09
N VAL A 82 -3.25 0.25 4.06
CA VAL A 82 -2.96 1.11 2.91
C VAL A 82 -2.66 0.27 1.66
N SER A 83 -1.76 -0.70 1.78
CA SER A 83 -1.39 -1.59 0.67
C SER A 83 -2.57 -2.40 0.13
N VAL A 84 -3.53 -2.76 1.00
CA VAL A 84 -4.76 -3.47 0.59
C VAL A 84 -5.59 -2.60 -0.35
N ALA A 85 -5.85 -1.35 0.01
CA ALA A 85 -6.66 -0.46 -0.83
C ALA A 85 -5.97 -0.12 -2.16
N ILE A 86 -4.64 0.05 -2.15
CA ILE A 86 -3.87 0.27 -3.39
C ILE A 86 -4.00 -0.96 -4.31
N LEU A 87 -3.77 -2.17 -3.78
CA LEU A 87 -3.90 -3.42 -4.54
C LEU A 87 -5.33 -3.64 -5.05
N GLU A 88 -6.34 -3.31 -4.24
CA GLU A 88 -7.75 -3.41 -4.63
C GLU A 88 -8.06 -2.51 -5.83
N ILE A 89 -7.61 -1.25 -5.81
CA ILE A 89 -7.80 -0.32 -6.94
C ILE A 89 -7.00 -0.76 -8.16
N TRP A 90 -5.76 -1.23 -7.97
CA TRP A 90 -4.93 -1.74 -9.06
C TRP A 90 -5.59 -2.94 -9.75
N MET A 91 -6.06 -3.92 -8.98
CA MET A 91 -6.76 -5.09 -9.51
C MET A 91 -8.08 -4.70 -10.19
N ALA A 92 -8.84 -3.77 -9.62
CA ALA A 92 -10.08 -3.26 -10.19
C ALA A 92 -9.88 -2.58 -11.55
N ALA A 93 -8.76 -1.87 -11.75
CA ALA A 93 -8.44 -1.21 -13.01
C ALA A 93 -8.43 -2.19 -14.20
N ARG A 94 -8.12 -3.48 -13.99
CA ARG A 94 -8.19 -4.50 -15.05
C ARG A 94 -9.60 -4.71 -15.61
N GLY A 95 -10.64 -4.48 -14.80
CA GLY A 95 -12.05 -4.67 -15.17
C GLY A 95 -12.80 -3.38 -15.52
N ASP A 96 -12.25 -2.20 -15.20
CA ASP A 96 -12.88 -0.90 -15.46
C ASP A 96 -11.94 -0.03 -16.32
N ALA A 97 -12.23 0.07 -17.62
CA ALA A 97 -11.41 0.81 -18.57
C ALA A 97 -11.33 2.32 -18.27
N LYS A 98 -12.34 2.91 -17.62
CA LYS A 98 -12.29 4.32 -17.22
C LYS A 98 -11.36 4.49 -16.03
N LEU A 99 -11.46 3.60 -15.04
CA LEU A 99 -10.53 3.58 -13.90
C LEU A 99 -9.08 3.38 -14.38
N ALA A 100 -8.83 2.39 -15.25
CA ALA A 100 -7.52 2.12 -15.81
C ALA A 100 -6.88 3.36 -16.44
N ARG A 101 -7.64 4.13 -17.23
CA ARG A 101 -7.14 5.36 -17.84
C ARG A 101 -6.78 6.41 -16.79
N CYS A 102 -7.62 6.58 -15.77
CA CYS A 102 -7.44 7.60 -14.75
C CYS A 102 -6.32 7.27 -13.74
N THR A 103 -5.95 6.00 -13.57
CA THR A 103 -4.90 5.58 -12.63
C THR A 103 -3.61 5.11 -13.31
N LYS A 104 -3.54 5.12 -14.65
CA LYS A 104 -2.41 4.54 -15.41
C LYS A 104 -1.06 5.12 -15.00
N SER A 105 -0.90 6.44 -15.08
CA SER A 105 0.38 7.08 -14.75
C SER A 105 0.80 6.83 -13.31
N ILE A 106 -0.17 6.89 -12.39
CA ILE A 106 0.04 6.64 -10.96
C ILE A 106 0.63 5.24 -10.75
N PHE A 107 0.04 4.21 -11.35
CA PHE A 107 0.52 2.83 -11.20
C PHE A 107 1.79 2.54 -11.99
N ASP A 108 2.00 3.18 -13.14
CA ASP A 108 3.27 3.08 -13.89
C ASP A 108 4.45 3.59 -13.03
N ASP A 109 4.22 4.60 -12.18
CA ASP A 109 5.25 5.22 -11.33
C ASP A 109 5.47 4.53 -9.98
N VAL A 110 4.59 3.61 -9.55
CA VAL A 110 4.69 2.91 -8.26
C VAL A 110 6.03 2.21 -8.08
N LEU A 111 6.57 1.60 -9.14
CA LEU A 111 7.82 0.86 -9.07
C LEU A 111 9.00 1.75 -8.68
N THR A 112 9.09 2.92 -9.31
CA THR A 112 10.12 3.90 -8.99
C THR A 112 9.87 4.51 -7.61
N ARG A 113 8.63 4.95 -7.37
CA ARG A 113 8.27 5.77 -6.20
C ARG A 113 8.35 5.02 -4.88
N LEU A 114 7.79 3.81 -4.81
CA LEU A 114 7.78 3.02 -3.58
C LEU A 114 8.99 2.10 -3.48
N PHE A 115 9.31 1.40 -4.58
CA PHE A 115 10.32 0.35 -4.56
C PHE A 115 11.70 0.82 -5.00
N GLY A 116 11.88 2.08 -5.42
CA GLY A 116 13.17 2.60 -5.86
C GLY A 116 13.72 1.93 -7.12
N HIS A 117 12.87 1.21 -7.86
CA HIS A 117 13.27 0.46 -9.05
C HIS A 117 13.33 1.39 -10.26
N ALA A 118 14.49 1.44 -10.93
CA ALA A 118 14.69 2.33 -12.07
C ALA A 118 13.87 1.87 -13.30
N PRO A 119 13.16 2.77 -14.00
CA PRO A 119 12.43 2.43 -15.21
C PRO A 119 13.32 1.78 -16.27
N GLY A 120 12.82 0.73 -16.92
CA GLY A 120 13.49 0.07 -18.04
C GLY A 120 14.64 -0.86 -17.67
N GLN A 121 14.95 -1.03 -16.39
CA GLN A 121 15.88 -2.06 -15.93
C GLN A 121 15.12 -3.36 -15.62
N PRO A 122 15.71 -4.55 -15.91
CA PRO A 122 15.15 -5.79 -15.40
C PRO A 122 15.18 -5.77 -13.87
N ALA A 123 14.14 -6.30 -13.23
CA ALA A 123 14.14 -6.45 -11.78
C ALA A 123 15.22 -7.44 -11.35
N ASP A 124 15.97 -7.07 -10.30
CA ASP A 124 16.77 -8.05 -9.58
C ASP A 124 15.87 -9.18 -9.06
N ALA A 125 16.38 -10.41 -9.07
CA ALA A 125 15.59 -11.59 -8.75
C ALA A 125 15.12 -11.58 -7.29
N GLU A 126 15.96 -11.13 -6.36
CA GLU A 126 15.63 -11.03 -4.94
C GLU A 126 14.62 -9.90 -4.71
N GLU A 127 14.83 -8.73 -5.33
CA GLU A 127 13.88 -7.60 -5.25
C GLU A 127 12.48 -7.99 -5.76
N LEU A 128 12.42 -8.69 -6.89
CA LEU A 128 11.15 -9.18 -7.44
C LEU A 128 10.50 -10.20 -6.51
N ALA A 129 11.27 -11.14 -5.96
CA ALA A 129 10.77 -12.16 -5.03
C ALA A 129 10.21 -11.52 -3.74
N LEU A 130 10.91 -10.55 -3.17
CA LEU A 130 10.47 -9.80 -1.99
C LEU A 130 9.22 -8.97 -2.28
N ARG A 131 9.10 -8.36 -3.47
CA ARG A 131 7.89 -7.65 -3.88
C ARG A 131 6.69 -8.59 -4.05
N CYS A 132 6.91 -9.76 -4.65
CA CYS A 132 5.89 -10.80 -4.74
C CYS A 132 5.46 -11.29 -3.35
N LEU A 133 6.40 -11.49 -2.43
CA LEU A 133 6.11 -11.82 -1.04
C LEU A 133 5.26 -10.74 -0.37
N LEU A 134 5.64 -9.47 -0.53
CA LEU A 134 4.91 -8.33 0.06
C LEU A 134 3.45 -8.31 -0.41
N HIS A 135 3.21 -8.48 -1.71
CA HIS A 135 1.86 -8.55 -2.26
C HIS A 135 1.10 -9.78 -1.72
N GLY A 136 1.75 -10.95 -1.69
CA GLY A 136 1.18 -12.19 -1.16
C GLY A 136 0.80 -12.06 0.32
N ALA A 137 1.70 -11.53 1.15
CA ALA A 137 1.45 -11.29 2.57
C ALA A 137 0.32 -10.28 2.79
N THR A 138 0.25 -9.23 1.95
CA THR A 138 -0.85 -8.26 2.01
C THR A 138 -2.20 -8.91 1.72
N LEU A 139 -2.28 -9.79 0.72
CA LEU A 139 -3.52 -10.46 0.31
C LEU A 139 -3.89 -11.66 1.18
N HIS A 140 -2.92 -12.32 1.82
CA HIS A 140 -3.16 -13.49 2.67
C HIS A 140 -4.09 -13.19 3.85
N ARG A 141 -4.26 -11.90 4.22
CA ARG A 141 -5.23 -11.47 5.22
C ARG A 141 -6.69 -11.85 4.93
N PHE A 142 -7.00 -12.14 3.67
CA PHE A 142 -8.33 -12.58 3.24
C PHE A 142 -8.48 -14.11 3.18
N SER A 143 -7.42 -14.85 3.52
CA SER A 143 -7.47 -16.30 3.59
C SER A 143 -8.30 -16.78 4.77
N SER A 144 -8.99 -17.91 4.61
CA SER A 144 -9.82 -18.50 5.67
C SER A 144 -9.04 -18.91 6.92
N ASP A 145 -7.74 -19.15 6.76
CA ASP A 145 -6.80 -19.53 7.82
C ASP A 145 -5.91 -18.36 8.27
N TYR A 146 -6.25 -17.13 7.90
CA TYR A 146 -5.44 -15.96 8.26
C TYR A 146 -5.23 -15.84 9.77
N ASN A 147 -3.96 -15.81 10.15
CA ASN A 147 -3.51 -15.47 11.48
C ASN A 147 -2.32 -14.52 11.36
N SER A 148 -2.42 -13.34 11.97
CA SER A 148 -1.39 -12.30 11.85
C SER A 148 -0.04 -12.72 12.43
N GLU A 149 -0.04 -13.48 13.53
CA GLU A 149 1.18 -13.98 14.15
C GLU A 149 1.84 -15.06 13.27
N THR A 150 1.07 -16.00 12.74
CA THR A 150 1.58 -17.03 11.82
C THR A 150 2.15 -16.40 10.54
N LEU A 151 1.47 -15.39 9.98
CA LEU A 151 1.98 -14.66 8.82
C LEU A 151 3.29 -13.94 9.16
N GLN A 152 3.36 -13.27 10.31
CA GLN A 152 4.56 -12.61 10.79
C GLN A 152 5.74 -13.59 10.93
N GLN A 153 5.52 -14.72 11.59
CA GLN A 153 6.53 -15.75 11.76
C GLN A 153 7.00 -16.32 10.41
N SER A 154 6.08 -16.50 9.46
CA SER A 154 6.38 -17.03 8.12
C SER A 154 7.22 -16.06 7.27
N VAL A 155 6.89 -14.76 7.30
CA VAL A 155 7.68 -13.73 6.62
C VAL A 155 9.08 -13.64 7.23
N ARG A 156 9.19 -13.63 8.58
CA ARG A 156 10.49 -13.63 9.27
C ARG A 156 11.32 -14.85 8.90
N TRP A 157 10.73 -16.04 8.95
CA TRP A 157 11.38 -17.30 8.58
C TRP A 157 11.98 -17.25 7.17
N MET A 158 11.31 -16.58 6.22
CA MET A 158 11.88 -16.41 4.88
C MET A 158 13.01 -15.39 4.86
N LEU A 159 12.83 -14.23 5.50
CA LEU A 159 13.86 -13.18 5.54
C LEU A 159 15.16 -13.67 6.20
N ASP A 160 15.09 -14.56 7.20
CA ASP A 160 16.25 -15.17 7.86
C ASP A 160 17.12 -16.05 6.93
N ARG A 161 16.65 -16.34 5.70
CA ARG A 161 17.39 -17.11 4.67
C ARG A 161 18.07 -16.22 3.63
N LEU A 162 17.85 -14.91 3.70
CA LEU A 162 18.41 -13.93 2.78
C LEU A 162 19.49 -13.11 3.47
N ASP A 163 20.40 -12.52 2.69
CA ASP A 163 21.38 -11.58 3.23
C ASP A 163 20.69 -10.23 3.50
N PRO A 164 20.55 -9.79 4.76
CA PRO A 164 19.88 -8.53 5.05
C PRO A 164 20.71 -7.32 4.60
N PRO A 165 20.08 -6.19 4.23
CA PRO A 165 20.81 -4.95 4.00
C PRO A 165 21.62 -4.52 5.24
N PRO A 166 22.85 -3.96 5.09
CA PRO A 166 23.76 -3.70 6.21
C PRO A 166 23.24 -2.78 7.32
N LYS A 167 22.19 -1.98 7.05
CA LYS A 167 21.60 -1.03 8.00
C LYS A 167 20.12 -1.32 8.29
N VAL A 168 19.63 -2.50 7.92
CA VAL A 168 18.19 -2.77 8.00
C VAL A 168 17.66 -2.61 9.42
N ASP A 169 18.41 -3.04 10.44
CA ASP A 169 17.96 -2.96 11.84
C ASP A 169 17.82 -1.52 12.34
N GLU A 170 18.79 -0.66 12.02
CA GLU A 170 18.75 0.78 12.35
C GLU A 170 17.58 1.48 11.63
N LEU A 171 17.42 1.18 10.34
CA LEU A 171 16.33 1.71 9.51
C LEU A 171 14.97 1.23 10.01
N LEU A 172 14.86 -0.02 10.47
CA LEU A 172 13.64 -0.60 11.02
C LEU A 172 13.24 0.10 12.31
N ALA A 173 14.18 0.32 13.23
CA ALA A 173 13.90 1.04 14.46
C ALA A 173 13.33 2.45 14.17
N ALA A 174 14.00 3.21 13.29
CA ALA A 174 13.53 4.55 12.88
C ALA A 174 12.18 4.50 12.14
N TRP A 175 11.97 3.50 11.28
CA TRP A 175 10.71 3.30 10.57
C TRP A 175 9.56 3.03 11.54
N LEU A 176 9.74 2.12 12.50
CA LEU A 176 8.69 1.79 13.48
C LEU A 176 8.34 2.99 14.35
N GLU A 177 9.34 3.75 14.81
CA GLU A 177 9.11 5.01 15.54
C GLU A 177 8.31 6.04 14.73
N SER A 178 8.60 6.18 13.44
CA SER A 178 7.86 7.10 12.56
C SER A 178 6.38 6.72 12.42
N ALA A 179 6.05 5.42 12.45
CA ALA A 179 4.67 4.96 12.35
C ALA A 179 3.86 5.20 13.61
N VAL A 180 4.45 4.95 14.78
CA VAL A 180 3.79 5.22 16.06
C VAL A 180 3.42 6.70 16.19
N LYS A 181 4.23 7.60 15.62
CA LYS A 181 3.94 9.04 15.57
C LYS A 181 2.88 9.43 14.53
N ALA A 182 2.67 8.61 13.51
CA ALA A 182 1.80 8.90 12.37
C ALA A 182 0.37 8.35 12.52
N GLU A 183 0.12 7.41 13.44
CA GLU A 183 -1.24 7.04 13.84
C GLU A 183 -1.81 8.13 14.76
N PRO A 184 -2.81 8.93 14.32
CA PRO A 184 -3.61 9.65 15.30
C PRO A 184 -4.29 8.59 16.17
N ALA A 185 -4.36 8.82 17.47
CA ALA A 185 -5.21 8.05 18.36
C ALA A 185 -6.62 8.03 17.79
N LEU A 186 -6.99 6.94 17.11
CA LEU A 186 -8.36 6.62 16.73
C LEU A 186 -9.06 6.23 18.03
N ALA A 187 -9.44 7.26 18.79
CA ALA A 187 -10.40 7.20 19.87
C ALA A 187 -11.76 7.69 19.37
#